data_AF-A0A9E4J435-F1
#
_entry.id   AF-A0A9E4J435-F1
#
_cell.length_a   1.000
_cell.length_b   1.000
_cell.length_c   1.000
_cell.angle_alpha   90.00
_cell.angle_beta   90.00
_cell.angle_gamma   90.00
#
_symmetry.space_group_name_H-M   'P 1'
#
loop_
_entity.id
_entity.type
_entity.pdbx_description
1 polymer ?
#
loop_
_entity_poly.entity_id
_entity_poly.type
_entity_poly.pdbx_seq_one_letter_code
_entity_poly.pdbx_strand_id
1 'polypeptide(L)'
;MSEHRFYAPDAARSGQTVDLPRGEAHQLVHVLRLRSGAVVRVFDGRGREFTGRVDTVGRSAATVRTLEPLTPPPEPAVRLTLALALLKGRATDTVVRDATMLGAAAIQPLTTA
;
A
#
# COMPACT_ATOMS: atom_id res chain seq x y z
N MET A 1 17.44 1.53 -8.14
CA MET A 1 16.42 2.60 -8.19
C MET A 1 15.13 2.02 -7.66
N SER A 2 14.55 2.57 -6.59
CA SER A 2 13.34 2.01 -5.98
C SER A 2 12.11 2.31 -6.85
N GLU A 3 11.46 1.28 -7.38
CA GLU A 3 10.15 1.43 -8.03
C GLU A 3 9.10 1.90 -7.02
N HIS A 4 8.21 2.80 -7.45
CA HIS A 4 7.11 3.29 -6.63
C HIS A 4 6.06 2.17 -6.41
N ARG A 5 5.63 1.97 -5.16
CA ARG A 5 4.60 0.99 -4.78
C ARG A 5 3.28 1.70 -4.48
N PHE A 6 2.19 1.15 -4.97
CA PHE A 6 0.83 1.66 -4.76
C PHE A 6 -0.10 0.55 -4.24
N TYR A 7 -0.95 0.92 -3.28
CA TYR A 7 -1.99 0.02 -2.78
C TYR A 7 -3.19 -0.01 -3.75
N ALA A 8 -3.58 -1.19 -4.23
CA ALA A 8 -4.77 -1.39 -5.03
C ALA A 8 -5.51 -2.66 -4.57
N PRO A 9 -6.55 -2.55 -3.73
CA PRO A 9 -7.19 -3.70 -3.08
C PRO A 9 -7.85 -4.69 -4.05
N ASP A 10 -8.17 -4.24 -5.27
CA ASP A 10 -8.84 -5.02 -6.31
C ASP A 10 -7.86 -5.70 -7.28
N ALA A 11 -6.54 -5.54 -7.09
CA ALA A 11 -5.52 -6.22 -7.88
C ALA A 11 -5.51 -7.72 -7.57
N ALA A 12 -6.12 -8.51 -8.45
CA ALA A 12 -6.36 -9.93 -8.20
C ALA A 12 -5.54 -10.87 -9.07
N ARG A 13 -5.21 -10.46 -10.30
CA ARG A 13 -4.51 -11.27 -11.30
C ARG A 13 -3.72 -10.41 -12.28
N SER A 14 -2.78 -11.02 -12.99
CA SER A 14 -2.06 -10.41 -14.12
C SER A 14 -2.99 -10.03 -15.27
N GLY A 15 -2.66 -8.94 -15.96
CA GLY A 15 -3.41 -8.44 -17.11
C GLY A 15 -4.69 -7.67 -16.77
N GLN A 16 -4.98 -7.47 -15.48
CA GLN A 16 -6.14 -6.72 -15.00
C GLN A 16 -5.82 -5.22 -14.95
N THR A 17 -6.73 -4.37 -15.42
CA THR A 17 -6.67 -2.93 -15.14
C THR A 17 -7.40 -2.65 -13.83
N VAL A 18 -6.73 -1.96 -12.90
CA VAL A 18 -7.29 -1.57 -11.61
C VAL A 18 -7.28 -0.06 -11.44
N ASP A 19 -8.33 0.44 -10.78
CA ASP A 19 -8.39 1.83 -10.33
C ASP A 19 -7.58 1.98 -9.05
N LEU A 20 -6.73 3.01 -8.98
CA LEU A 20 -6.06 3.34 -7.73
C LEU A 20 -7.04 4.03 -6.77
N PRO A 21 -7.02 3.69 -5.46
CA PRO A 21 -7.72 4.46 -4.44
C PRO A 21 -7.35 5.95 -4.53
N ARG A 22 -8.28 6.84 -4.15
CA ARG A 22 -8.11 8.30 -4.32
C ARG A 22 -6.78 8.84 -3.76
N GLY A 23 -6.34 8.34 -2.60
CA GLY A 23 -5.06 8.75 -1.99
C GLY A 23 -3.85 8.36 -2.85
N GLU A 24 -3.85 7.11 -3.32
CA GLU A 24 -2.81 6.55 -4.20
C GLU A 24 -2.79 7.26 -5.56
N ALA A 25 -3.96 7.53 -6.16
CA ALA A 25 -4.08 8.30 -7.38
C ALA A 25 -3.54 9.73 -7.19
N HIS A 26 -3.84 10.39 -6.08
CA HIS A 26 -3.29 11.71 -5.78
C HIS A 26 -1.75 11.69 -5.66
N GLN A 27 -1.22 10.70 -4.94
CA GLN A 27 0.23 10.51 -4.82
C GLN A 27 0.88 10.29 -6.18
N LEU A 28 0.29 9.43 -7.03
CA LEU A 28 0.79 9.15 -8.37
C LEU A 28 0.82 10.41 -9.25
N VAL A 29 -0.31 11.15 -9.30
CA VAL A 29 -0.52 12.24 -10.27
C VAL A 29 0.10 13.56 -9.82
N HIS A 30 -0.07 13.94 -8.55
CA HIS A 30 0.27 15.30 -8.09
C HIS A 30 1.61 15.34 -7.37
N VAL A 31 1.95 14.28 -6.62
CA VAL A 31 3.20 14.21 -5.84
C VAL A 31 4.33 13.67 -6.71
N LEU A 32 4.16 12.46 -7.25
CA LEU A 32 5.19 11.79 -8.06
C LEU A 32 5.14 12.20 -9.54
N ARG A 33 4.00 12.75 -10.01
CA ARG A 33 3.79 13.23 -11.38
C ARG A 33 4.09 12.18 -12.44
N LEU A 34 3.80 10.91 -12.14
CA LEU A 34 3.97 9.81 -13.08
C LEU A 34 2.98 9.94 -14.24
N ARG A 35 3.36 9.42 -15.40
CA ARG A 35 2.57 9.48 -16.64
C ARG A 35 2.17 8.07 -17.08
N SER A 36 1.23 8.01 -18.02
CA SER A 36 0.91 6.77 -18.72
C SER A 36 2.19 6.15 -19.30
N GLY A 37 2.32 4.84 -19.19
CA GLY A 37 3.52 4.07 -19.54
C GLY A 37 4.54 3.89 -18.41
N ALA A 38 4.45 4.62 -17.30
CA ALA A 38 5.36 4.43 -16.17
C ALA A 38 5.19 3.03 -15.55
N VAL A 39 6.32 2.40 -15.19
CA VAL A 39 6.34 1.11 -14.49
C VAL A 39 6.33 1.35 -12.98
N VAL A 40 5.45 0.65 -12.28
CA VAL A 40 5.21 0.75 -10.84
C VAL A 40 4.99 -0.65 -10.26
N ARG A 41 4.94 -0.75 -8.93
CA ARG A 41 4.51 -1.96 -8.22
C ARG A 41 3.13 -1.75 -7.62
N VAL A 42 2.28 -2.77 -7.69
CA VAL A 42 0.91 -2.73 -7.17
C VAL A 42 0.67 -3.91 -6.26
N PHE A 43 0.14 -3.67 -5.07
CA PHE A 43 -0.16 -4.72 -4.09
C PHE A 43 -1.58 -4.59 -3.53
N ASP A 44 -2.18 -5.73 -3.14
CA ASP A 44 -3.59 -5.80 -2.73
C ASP A 44 -3.82 -5.76 -1.21
N GLY A 45 -2.72 -5.73 -0.43
CA GLY A 45 -2.76 -5.79 1.03
C GLY A 45 -3.13 -7.17 1.61
N ARG A 46 -3.22 -8.20 0.77
CA ARG A 46 -3.51 -9.60 1.15
C ARG A 46 -2.39 -10.56 0.71
N GLY A 47 -1.23 -10.01 0.38
CA GLY A 47 -0.02 -10.76 0.03
C GLY A 47 0.22 -10.92 -1.48
N ARG A 48 -0.66 -10.40 -2.35
CA ARG A 48 -0.40 -10.38 -3.79
C ARG A 48 0.27 -9.07 -4.19
N GLU A 49 1.26 -9.18 -5.05
CA GLU A 49 1.95 -8.05 -5.62
C GLU A 49 2.27 -8.31 -7.10
N PHE A 50 2.25 -7.25 -7.91
CA PHE A 50 2.50 -7.30 -9.34
C PHE A 50 3.40 -6.13 -9.76
N THR A 51 4.19 -6.32 -10.80
CA THR A 51 4.59 -5.18 -11.65
C THR A 51 3.33 -4.60 -12.30
N GLY A 52 3.34 -3.31 -12.58
CA GLY A 52 2.21 -2.61 -13.15
C GLY A 52 2.66 -1.52 -14.10
N ARG A 53 1.83 -1.23 -15.09
CA ARG A 53 2.02 -0.10 -16.00
C ARG A 53 0.87 0.87 -15.84
N VAL A 54 1.18 2.13 -15.61
CA VAL A 54 0.17 3.19 -15.56
C VAL A 54 -0.51 3.28 -16.93
N ASP A 55 -1.81 3.02 -16.99
CA ASP A 55 -2.58 3.03 -18.24
C ASP A 55 -3.17 4.43 -18.47
N THR A 56 -3.89 4.96 -17.49
CA THR A 56 -4.51 6.29 -17.57
C THR A 56 -4.14 7.17 -16.39
N VAL A 57 -3.99 8.47 -16.66
CA VAL A 57 -3.75 9.51 -15.66
C VAL A 57 -4.74 10.62 -15.90
N GLY A 58 -5.77 10.70 -15.06
CA GLY A 58 -6.72 11.79 -14.99
C GLY A 58 -6.34 12.82 -13.93
N ARG A 59 -7.18 13.85 -13.75
CA ARG A 59 -6.95 14.91 -12.75
C ARG A 59 -6.97 14.39 -11.31
N SER A 60 -7.79 13.38 -11.01
CA SER A 60 -7.99 12.83 -9.66
C SER A 60 -8.14 11.32 -9.61
N ALA A 61 -7.89 10.65 -10.74
CA ALA A 61 -8.01 9.22 -10.91
C ALA A 61 -6.84 8.72 -11.76
N ALA A 62 -6.41 7.49 -11.51
CA ALA A 62 -5.38 6.83 -12.30
C ALA A 62 -5.66 5.34 -12.33
N THR A 63 -5.38 4.69 -13.45
CA THR A 63 -5.48 3.25 -13.60
C THR A 63 -4.13 2.63 -13.85
N VAL A 64 -3.94 1.42 -13.32
CA VAL A 64 -2.72 0.63 -13.53
C VAL A 64 -3.11 -0.74 -14.06
N ARG A 65 -2.47 -1.17 -15.14
CA ARG A 65 -2.58 -2.55 -15.61
C ARG A 65 -1.56 -3.41 -14.90
N THR A 66 -2.00 -4.44 -14.20
CA THR A 66 -1.14 -5.46 -13.60
C THR A 66 -0.44 -6.26 -14.70
N LEU A 67 0.84 -6.52 -14.52
CA LEU A 67 1.69 -7.27 -15.44
C LEU A 67 2.09 -8.59 -14.75
N GLU A 68 3.39 -8.82 -14.53
CA GLU A 68 3.91 -10.04 -13.92
C GLU A 68 3.64 -10.06 -12.40
N PRO A 69 3.30 -11.23 -11.83
CA PRO A 69 3.25 -11.38 -10.38
C PRO A 69 4.65 -11.29 -9.79
N LEU A 70 4.74 -10.69 -8.61
CA LEU A 70 5.96 -10.62 -7.81
C LEU A 70 5.80 -11.46 -6.56
N THR A 71 6.91 -12.06 -6.11
CA THR A 71 6.98 -12.73 -4.82
C THR A 71 7.47 -11.72 -3.77
N PRO A 72 6.59 -11.18 -2.90
CA PRO A 72 7.03 -10.29 -1.84
C PRO A 72 7.85 -11.07 -0.80
N PRO A 73 8.67 -10.36 0.01
CA PRO A 73 9.30 -10.96 1.19
C PRO A 73 8.24 -11.62 2.09
N PRO A 74 8.55 -12.75 2.74
CA PRO A 74 7.61 -13.39 3.65
C PRO A 74 7.34 -12.50 4.86
N GLU A 75 6.11 -12.58 5.37
CA GLU A 75 5.74 -11.99 6.66
C GLU A 75 6.55 -12.63 7.81
N PRO A 76 6.74 -11.92 8.94
CA PRO A 76 7.39 -12.49 10.11
C PRO A 76 6.74 -13.78 10.58
N ALA A 77 7.56 -14.76 10.98
CA ALA A 77 7.07 -16.05 11.47
C ALA A 77 6.26 -15.93 12.78
N VAL A 78 6.53 -14.91 13.59
CA VAL A 78 5.80 -14.62 14.82
C VAL A 78 4.70 -13.61 14.53
N ARG A 79 3.44 -14.00 14.76
CA ARG A 79 2.28 -13.11 14.63
C ARG A 79 2.10 -12.27 15.89
N LEU A 80 2.66 -11.07 15.89
CA LEU A 80 2.55 -10.13 17.01
C LEU A 80 1.29 -9.26 16.89
N THR A 81 0.48 -9.19 17.95
CA THR A 81 -0.60 -8.20 18.09
C THR A 81 -0.21 -7.16 19.13
N LEU A 82 -0.12 -5.90 18.73
CA LEU A 82 0.19 -4.79 19.65
C LEU A 82 -1.10 -4.24 20.26
N ALA A 83 -1.34 -4.50 21.54
CA ALA A 83 -2.37 -3.83 22.30
C ALA A 83 -1.86 -2.43 22.71
N LEU A 84 -2.42 -1.38 22.11
CA LEU A 84 -1.94 0.00 22.25
C LEU A 84 -2.94 0.86 23.01
N ALA A 85 -2.58 1.30 24.22
CA ALA A 85 -3.31 2.37 24.90
C ALA A 85 -3.25 3.66 24.07
N LEU A 86 -4.39 4.33 23.88
CA LEU A 86 -4.45 5.56 23.09
C LEU A 86 -3.58 6.65 23.70
N LEU A 87 -2.64 7.17 22.92
CA LEU A 87 -1.69 8.19 23.35
C LEU A 87 -2.17 9.58 22.91
N LYS A 88 -1.73 10.62 23.62
CA LYS A 88 -2.08 12.00 23.27
C LYS A 88 -1.32 12.49 22.04
N GLY A 89 -1.96 13.37 21.27
CA GLY A 89 -1.35 14.03 20.11
C GLY A 89 -1.02 13.03 19.00
N ARG A 90 0.20 13.13 18.46
CA ARG A 90 0.67 12.30 17.32
C ARG A 90 1.47 11.07 17.73
N ALA A 91 1.59 10.78 19.03
CA ALA A 91 2.39 9.64 19.50
C ALA A 91 1.82 8.30 18.99
N THR A 92 0.50 8.18 18.90
CA THR A 92 -0.15 6.99 18.32
C THR A 92 0.24 6.78 16.85
N ASP A 93 0.34 7.83 16.04
CA ASP A 93 0.74 7.72 14.63
C ASP A 93 2.15 7.15 14.48
N THR A 94 3.09 7.60 15.33
CA THR A 94 4.45 7.08 15.37
C THR A 94 4.46 5.59 15.73
N VAL A 95 3.72 5.20 16.77
CA VAL A 95 3.66 3.79 17.20
C VAL A 95 3.04 2.91 16.12
N VAL A 96 1.97 3.36 15.45
CA VAL A 96 1.34 2.62 14.36
C VAL A 96 2.34 2.42 13.22
N ARG A 97 3.04 3.48 12.81
CA ARG A 97 4.06 3.40 11.76
C ARG A 97 5.15 2.40 12.11
N ASP A 98 5.74 2.52 13.29
CA ASP A 98 6.87 1.69 13.70
C ASP A 98 6.44 0.22 13.89
N ALA A 99 5.26 -0.02 14.46
CA ALA A 99 4.69 -1.36 14.59
C ALA A 99 4.44 -2.02 13.22
N THR A 100 3.90 -1.27 12.25
CA THR A 100 3.74 -1.78 10.87
C THR A 100 5.09 -2.09 10.23
N MET A 101 6.10 -1.22 10.38
CA MET A 101 7.44 -1.44 9.82
C MET A 101 8.18 -2.63 10.45
N LEU A 102 7.92 -2.91 11.74
CA LEU A 102 8.43 -4.08 12.45
C LEU A 102 7.65 -5.36 12.13
N GLY A 103 6.58 -5.28 11.33
CA GLY A 103 5.77 -6.43 10.91
C GLY A 103 4.78 -6.92 11.98
N ALA A 104 4.21 -6.01 12.77
CA ALA A 104 3.08 -6.35 13.63
C ALA A 104 1.89 -6.86 12.79
N ALA A 105 1.35 -8.01 13.14
CA ALA A 105 0.23 -8.63 12.44
C ALA A 105 -1.11 -7.93 12.71
N ALA A 106 -1.24 -7.27 13.86
CA ALA A 106 -2.40 -6.46 14.22
C ALA A 106 -2.04 -5.40 15.26
N ILE A 107 -2.79 -4.30 15.27
CA ILE A 107 -2.74 -3.28 16.32
C ILE A 107 -4.16 -3.17 16.88
N GLN A 108 -4.30 -3.37 18.19
CA GLN A 108 -5.57 -3.28 18.92
C GLN A 108 -5.53 -2.03 19.80
N PRO A 109 -6.19 -0.92 19.40
CA PRO A 109 -6.32 0.24 20.25
C PRO A 109 -7.12 -0.08 21.51
N LEU A 110 -6.65 0.38 22.67
CA LEU A 110 -7.27 0.20 23.97
C LEU A 110 -7.58 1.54 24.61
N THR A 111 -8.74 1.61 25.26
CA THR A 111 -9.03 2.62 26.26
C THR A 111 -8.75 2.01 27.62
N THR A 112 -7.87 2.62 28.40
CA THR A 112 -7.51 2.19 29.76
C THR A 112 -8.14 3.14 30.77
N ALA A 113 -8.52 2.62 31.94
CA ALA A 113 -9.13 3.38 33.02
C ALA A 113 -8.13 4.29 33.76
#